data_AF-A0A7S4FC72-F1
#
_entry.id   AF-A0A7S4FC72-F1
#
_cell.length_a   1.000
_cell.length_b   1.000
_cell.length_c   1.000
_cell.angle_alpha   90.00
_cell.angle_beta   90.00
_cell.angle_gamma   90.00
#
_symmetry.space_group_name_H-M   'P 1'
#
loop_
_entity.id
_entity.type
_entity.pdbx_description
1 polymer ?
#
loop_
_entity_poly.entity_id
_entity_poly.type
_entity_poly.pdbx_seq_one_letter_code
_entity_poly.pdbx_strand_id
1 'polypeptide(L)'
;FGLVSRLPLTVRDGLVCAVAQLVFARNTNAVAALFGDLMLLPQDKIADAEYRRDLELALHRAVSRVLRFPSDGISLPSMRFDKLVGEVATLAPAFSFELPPYFLNNARALASLEGLALSADPDFSVLQAVYPYALTTLLRGRAESALLRATLRDLTLDPATGDLDLGRILKLVKQLSALSGRSQVRVVLDVLCTPGGRALARGTIAAQFRLRPRQLWRWCERTASRFRMWCRQCVASRNPAGDGNAPLKLV
;
A
#
# COMPACT_ATOMS: atom_id res chain seq x y z
N PHE A 1 28.41 26.11 -8.40
CA PHE A 1 27.17 25.30 -8.30
C PHE A 1 27.24 24.05 -9.22
N GLY A 2 28.24 23.18 -9.05
CA GLY A 2 28.42 21.94 -9.84
C GLY A 2 27.75 20.69 -9.26
N LEU A 3 26.92 20.84 -8.22
CA LEU A 3 26.29 19.76 -7.46
C LEU A 3 24.77 19.65 -7.66
N VAL A 4 24.19 20.47 -8.55
CA VAL A 4 22.76 20.43 -8.86
C VAL A 4 22.51 19.40 -9.95
N SER A 5 21.83 18.31 -9.62
CA SER A 5 21.36 17.33 -10.59
C SER A 5 19.91 17.62 -10.98
N ARG A 6 19.57 17.42 -12.25
CA ARG A 6 18.18 17.47 -12.73
C ARG A 6 17.68 16.06 -12.93
N LEU A 7 16.71 15.65 -12.13
CA LEU A 7 16.05 14.37 -12.29
C LEU A 7 14.86 14.49 -13.25
N PRO A 8 14.69 13.61 -14.26
CA PRO A 8 13.52 13.61 -15.13
C PRO A 8 12.22 13.43 -14.34
N LEU A 9 11.12 14.00 -14.84
CA LEU A 9 9.81 13.93 -14.16
C LEU A 9 9.27 12.50 -14.06
N THR A 10 9.55 11.65 -15.06
CA THR A 10 9.19 10.23 -15.07
C THR A 10 9.87 9.47 -13.93
N VAL A 11 11.17 9.67 -13.77
CA VAL A 11 11.94 9.03 -12.69
C VAL A 11 11.49 9.52 -11.32
N ARG A 12 11.16 10.82 -11.16
CA ARG A 12 10.58 11.35 -9.91
C ARG A 12 9.27 10.65 -9.55
N ASP A 13 8.39 10.46 -10.52
CA ASP A 13 7.11 9.78 -10.29
C ASP A 13 7.31 8.29 -9.99
N GLY A 14 8.21 7.63 -10.72
CA GLY A 14 8.59 6.24 -10.46
C GLY A 14 9.13 6.03 -9.04
N LEU A 15 10.00 6.93 -8.54
CA LEU A 15 10.50 6.88 -7.16
C LEU A 15 9.38 7.07 -6.13
N VAL A 16 8.46 8.00 -6.35
CA VAL A 16 7.29 8.19 -5.48
C VAL A 16 6.42 6.94 -5.44
N CYS A 17 6.13 6.35 -6.61
CA CYS A 17 5.38 5.11 -6.72
C CYS A 17 6.08 3.93 -6.03
N ALA A 18 7.39 3.79 -6.21
CA ALA A 18 8.17 2.72 -5.61
C ALA A 18 8.13 2.79 -4.08
N VAL A 19 8.32 3.97 -3.50
CA VAL A 19 8.22 4.17 -2.04
C VAL A 19 6.82 3.83 -1.54
N ALA A 20 5.77 4.28 -2.22
CA ALA A 20 4.40 3.98 -1.82
C ALA A 20 4.09 2.47 -1.88
N GLN A 21 4.49 1.80 -2.96
CA GLN A 21 4.27 0.36 -3.14
C GLN A 21 5.05 -0.50 -2.15
N LEU A 22 6.32 -0.16 -1.88
CA LEU A 22 7.15 -0.88 -0.90
C LEU A 22 6.64 -0.74 0.52
N VAL A 23 6.30 0.48 0.93
CA VAL A 23 5.96 0.77 2.33
C VAL A 23 4.53 0.38 2.66
N PHE A 24 3.58 0.67 1.77
CA PHE A 24 2.16 0.45 2.04
C PHE A 24 1.69 -0.95 1.64
N ALA A 25 1.92 -1.33 0.38
CA ALA A 25 1.44 -2.60 -0.16
C ALA A 25 2.42 -3.76 0.03
N ARG A 26 3.70 -3.46 0.32
CA ARG A 26 4.79 -4.44 0.33
C ARG A 26 4.86 -5.23 -0.98
N ASN A 27 4.46 -4.59 -2.08
CA ASN A 27 4.33 -5.23 -3.38
C ASN A 27 5.62 -5.08 -4.18
N THR A 28 6.53 -6.04 -4.03
CA THR A 28 7.81 -6.07 -4.75
C THR A 28 7.65 -6.24 -6.25
N ASN A 29 6.55 -6.87 -6.69
CA ASN A 29 6.30 -7.11 -8.11
C ASN A 29 5.91 -5.82 -8.82
N ALA A 30 5.04 -5.02 -8.19
CA ALA A 30 4.73 -3.68 -8.67
C ALA A 30 5.98 -2.80 -8.74
N VAL A 31 6.91 -2.96 -7.79
CA VAL A 31 8.15 -2.18 -7.76
C VAL A 31 9.10 -2.62 -8.86
N ALA A 32 9.25 -3.93 -9.11
CA ALA A 32 10.05 -4.44 -10.23
C ALA A 32 9.53 -3.92 -11.57
N ALA A 33 8.21 -3.85 -11.75
CA ALA A 33 7.60 -3.28 -12.95
C ALA A 33 7.95 -1.80 -13.17
N LEU A 34 8.25 -1.04 -12.11
CA LEU A 34 8.67 0.36 -12.21
C LEU A 34 10.10 0.53 -12.73
N PHE A 35 10.95 -0.52 -12.74
CA PHE A 35 12.37 -0.36 -13.10
C PHE A 35 12.56 0.13 -14.55
N GLY A 36 11.59 -0.16 -15.43
CA GLY A 36 11.54 0.41 -16.76
C GLY A 36 11.24 1.91 -16.76
N ASP A 37 10.30 2.38 -15.95
CA ASP A 37 9.98 3.80 -15.78
C ASP A 37 11.08 4.58 -15.06
N LEU A 38 11.88 3.89 -14.22
CA LEU A 38 13.07 4.44 -13.58
C LEU A 38 14.28 4.51 -14.53
N MET A 39 14.17 4.04 -15.77
CA MET A 39 15.25 3.98 -16.76
C MET A 39 16.48 3.18 -16.27
N LEU A 40 16.25 2.18 -15.42
CA LEU A 40 17.32 1.30 -14.89
C LEU A 40 17.49 0.04 -15.75
N LEU A 41 16.44 -0.33 -16.47
CA LEU A 41 16.39 -1.52 -17.29
C LEU A 41 15.66 -1.20 -18.61
N PRO A 42 16.16 -1.70 -19.75
CA PRO A 42 15.46 -1.55 -21.01
C PRO A 42 14.20 -2.45 -20.99
N GLN A 43 13.13 -1.96 -21.64
CA GLN A 43 11.78 -2.54 -21.55
C GLN A 43 11.68 -3.93 -22.19
N ASP A 44 12.55 -4.22 -23.16
CA ASP A 44 12.69 -5.52 -23.81
C ASP A 44 13.07 -6.63 -22.81
N LYS A 45 14.00 -6.34 -21.88
CA LYS A 45 14.39 -7.29 -20.84
C LYS A 45 13.30 -7.51 -19.80
N ILE A 46 12.52 -6.47 -19.49
CA ILE A 46 11.40 -6.58 -18.53
C ILE A 46 10.23 -7.38 -19.14
N ALA A 47 10.09 -7.35 -20.47
CA ALA A 47 9.07 -8.13 -21.17
C ALA A 47 9.32 -9.65 -21.09
N ASP A 48 10.58 -10.06 -20.91
CA ASP A 48 10.92 -11.45 -20.62
C ASP A 48 10.39 -11.87 -19.23
N ALA A 49 9.50 -12.86 -19.24
CA ALA A 49 8.84 -13.35 -18.05
C ALA A 49 9.81 -14.07 -17.09
N GLU A 50 10.83 -14.75 -17.58
CA GLU A 50 11.80 -15.46 -16.74
C GLU A 50 12.71 -14.45 -16.03
N TYR A 51 13.30 -13.54 -16.82
CA TYR A 51 14.14 -12.45 -16.31
C TYR A 51 13.42 -11.60 -15.27
N ARG A 52 12.15 -11.23 -15.53
CA ARG A 52 11.34 -10.45 -14.59
C ARG A 52 11.09 -11.20 -13.29
N ARG A 53 10.84 -12.51 -13.33
CA ARG A 53 10.63 -13.31 -12.11
C ARG A 53 11.89 -13.40 -11.26
N ASP A 54 13.05 -13.54 -11.89
CA ASP A 54 14.33 -13.57 -11.19
C ASP A 54 14.65 -12.22 -10.55
N LEU A 55 14.37 -11.12 -11.26
CA LEU A 55 14.49 -9.77 -10.74
C LEU A 55 13.55 -9.56 -9.54
N GLU A 56 12.29 -9.97 -9.64
CA GLU A 56 11.31 -9.88 -8.56
C GLU A 56 11.79 -10.62 -7.31
N LEU A 57 12.33 -11.84 -7.46
CA LEU A 57 12.87 -12.64 -6.37
C LEU A 57 14.10 -12.00 -5.73
N ALA A 58 15.04 -11.50 -6.55
CA ALA A 58 16.24 -10.84 -6.08
C ALA A 58 15.91 -9.53 -5.34
N LEU A 59 14.98 -8.75 -5.89
CA LEU A 59 14.48 -7.52 -5.27
C LEU A 59 13.78 -7.82 -3.94
N HIS A 60 12.96 -8.86 -3.87
CA HIS A 60 12.31 -9.28 -2.63
C HIS A 60 13.33 -9.60 -1.53
N ARG A 61 14.42 -10.29 -1.88
CA ARG A 61 15.53 -10.60 -0.96
C ARG A 61 16.30 -9.35 -0.53
N ALA A 62 16.56 -8.42 -1.44
CA ALA A 62 17.23 -7.16 -1.12
C ALA A 62 16.37 -6.32 -0.17
N VAL A 63 15.08 -6.19 -0.47
CA VAL A 63 14.10 -5.45 0.34
C VAL A 63 14.01 -6.03 1.74
N SER A 64 13.96 -7.36 1.91
CA SER A 64 13.84 -7.98 3.24
C SER A 64 15.07 -7.78 4.13
N ARG A 65 16.25 -7.54 3.54
CA ARG A 65 17.49 -7.19 4.29
C ARG A 65 17.52 -5.73 4.71
N VAL A 66 16.92 -4.86 3.92
CA VAL A 66 17.04 -3.40 4.05
C VAL A 66 15.87 -2.81 4.84
N LEU A 67 14.64 -3.26 4.58
CA LEU A 67 13.44 -2.80 5.25
C LEU A 67 13.10 -3.73 6.42
N ARG A 68 13.14 -3.18 7.63
CA ARG A 68 12.68 -3.86 8.85
C ARG A 68 11.28 -3.39 9.19
N PHE A 69 10.31 -4.28 8.99
CA PHE A 69 8.92 -3.97 9.30
C PHE A 69 8.62 -4.23 10.78
N PRO A 70 8.02 -3.26 11.49
CA PRO A 70 7.60 -3.45 12.87
C PRO A 70 6.41 -4.41 12.95
N SER A 71 6.30 -5.11 14.08
CA SER A 71 5.26 -6.11 14.36
C SER A 71 3.88 -5.49 14.64
N ASP A 72 3.83 -4.20 14.96
CA ASP A 72 2.60 -3.46 15.24
C ASP A 72 1.73 -3.20 14.00
N GLY A 73 2.30 -3.31 12.80
CA GLY A 73 1.60 -3.08 11.53
C GLY A 73 1.12 -1.64 11.30
N ILE A 74 1.49 -0.72 12.19
CA ILE A 74 1.08 0.69 12.18
C ILE A 74 2.29 1.58 11.90
N SER A 75 3.42 1.31 12.55
CA SER A 75 4.64 2.09 12.42
C SER A 75 5.31 1.89 11.06
N LEU A 76 6.03 2.91 10.61
CA LEU A 76 6.81 2.82 9.38
C LEU A 76 7.96 1.81 9.54
N PRO A 77 8.33 1.10 8.46
CA PRO A 77 9.54 0.30 8.49
C PRO A 77 10.77 1.18 8.73
N SER A 78 11.76 0.63 9.42
CA SER A 78 13.07 1.27 9.57
C SER A 78 14.02 0.74 8.51
N MET A 79 14.92 1.61 8.07
CA MET A 79 15.83 1.35 6.96
C MET A 79 16.97 2.35 6.97
N ARG A 80 18.15 1.86 6.63
CA ARG A 80 19.32 2.71 6.34
C ARG A 80 19.53 2.83 4.83
N PHE A 81 19.73 4.05 4.37
CA PHE A 81 19.94 4.37 2.97
C PHE A 81 21.29 3.86 2.46
N ASP A 82 22.35 3.87 3.27
CA ASP A 82 23.63 3.26 2.88
C ASP A 82 23.49 1.76 2.56
N LYS A 83 22.70 1.02 3.35
CA LYS A 83 22.38 -0.39 3.10
C LYS A 83 21.55 -0.59 1.84
N LEU A 84 20.60 0.31 1.57
CA LEU A 84 19.85 0.29 0.31
C LEU A 84 20.78 0.40 -0.89
N VAL A 85 21.65 1.41 -0.88
CA VAL A 85 22.59 1.66 -1.97
C VAL A 85 23.50 0.45 -2.16
N GLY A 86 23.94 -0.17 -1.06
CA GLY A 86 24.69 -1.43 -1.09
C GLY A 86 23.96 -2.56 -1.82
N GLU A 87 22.71 -2.87 -1.44
CA GLU A 87 21.95 -3.93 -2.11
C GLU A 87 21.60 -3.59 -3.57
N VAL A 88 21.32 -2.32 -3.89
CA VAL A 88 21.11 -1.93 -5.30
C VAL A 88 22.39 -2.09 -6.11
N ALA A 89 23.55 -1.76 -5.52
CA ALA A 89 24.85 -1.91 -6.17
C ALA A 89 25.23 -3.38 -6.42
N THR A 90 24.77 -4.33 -5.60
CA THR A 90 24.98 -5.77 -5.86
C THR A 90 24.06 -6.31 -6.95
N LEU A 91 22.83 -5.78 -7.05
CA LEU A 91 21.88 -6.13 -8.11
C LEU A 91 22.27 -5.56 -9.48
N ALA A 92 22.89 -4.39 -9.51
CA ALA A 92 23.25 -3.69 -10.75
C ALA A 92 24.05 -4.53 -11.75
N PRO A 93 25.18 -5.18 -11.39
CA PRO A 93 25.90 -6.04 -12.32
C PRO A 93 25.15 -7.34 -12.64
N ALA A 94 24.44 -7.91 -11.65
CA ALA A 94 23.72 -9.19 -11.82
C ALA A 94 22.59 -9.09 -12.85
N PHE A 95 21.93 -7.93 -12.93
CA PHE A 95 20.81 -7.65 -13.83
C PHE A 95 21.16 -6.59 -14.89
N SER A 96 22.45 -6.32 -15.14
CA SER A 96 22.89 -5.38 -16.17
C SER A 96 22.15 -4.02 -16.13
N PHE A 97 22.04 -3.41 -14.94
CA PHE A 97 21.36 -2.12 -14.80
C PHE A 97 22.11 -1.01 -15.54
N GLU A 98 21.37 -0.21 -16.29
CA GLU A 98 21.86 1.02 -16.85
C GLU A 98 21.69 2.11 -15.79
N LEU A 99 22.81 2.52 -15.16
CA LEU A 99 22.79 3.54 -14.11
C LEU A 99 23.24 4.88 -14.69
N PRO A 100 22.33 5.85 -14.89
CA PRO A 100 22.72 7.17 -15.35
C PRO A 100 23.66 7.86 -14.34
N PRO A 101 24.56 8.76 -14.79
CA PRO A 101 25.52 9.42 -13.91
C PRO A 101 24.89 10.16 -12.72
N TYR A 102 23.70 10.74 -12.92
CA TYR A 102 22.98 11.43 -11.85
C TYR A 102 22.53 10.49 -10.72
N PHE A 103 22.29 9.20 -11.01
CA PHE A 103 21.85 8.23 -10.01
C PHE A 103 22.94 7.99 -8.97
N LEU A 104 24.17 7.72 -9.43
CA LEU A 104 25.33 7.51 -8.56
C LEU A 104 25.67 8.77 -7.75
N ASN A 105 25.60 9.94 -8.39
CA ASN A 105 25.86 11.20 -7.70
C ASN A 105 24.84 11.46 -6.58
N ASN A 106 23.54 11.30 -6.90
CA ASN A 106 22.47 11.49 -5.94
C ASN A 106 22.52 10.45 -4.81
N ALA A 107 22.77 9.18 -5.12
CA ALA A 107 22.90 8.13 -4.12
C ALA A 107 24.05 8.42 -3.14
N ARG A 108 25.21 8.84 -3.64
CA ARG A 108 26.35 9.22 -2.79
C ARG A 108 26.01 10.42 -1.90
N ALA A 109 25.43 11.48 -2.48
CA ALA A 109 25.05 12.67 -1.74
C ALA A 109 24.03 12.35 -0.63
N LEU A 110 23.00 11.55 -0.94
CA LEU A 110 22.00 11.14 0.03
C LEU A 110 22.57 10.24 1.13
N ALA A 111 23.48 9.32 0.81
CA ALA A 111 24.16 8.49 1.82
C ALA A 111 25.04 9.33 2.75
N SER A 112 25.75 10.33 2.23
CA SER A 112 26.51 11.27 3.07
C SER A 112 25.61 12.13 3.96
N LEU A 113 24.47 12.61 3.43
CA LEU A 113 23.50 13.38 4.20
C LEU A 113 22.84 12.53 5.30
N GLU A 114 22.54 11.26 5.03
CA GLU A 114 22.07 10.32 6.06
C GLU A 114 23.11 10.14 7.16
N GLY A 115 24.38 9.93 6.80
CA GLY A 115 25.46 9.78 7.79
C GLY A 115 25.60 11.02 8.69
N LEU A 116 25.49 12.21 8.12
CA LEU A 116 25.47 13.47 8.89
C LEU A 116 24.25 13.57 9.80
N ALA A 117 23.05 13.23 9.29
CA ALA A 117 21.83 13.25 10.10
C ALA A 117 21.92 12.27 11.28
N LEU A 118 22.42 11.06 11.05
CA LEU A 118 22.64 10.04 12.10
C LEU A 118 23.68 10.47 13.14
N SER A 119 24.66 11.29 12.74
CA SER A 119 25.64 11.83 13.70
C SER A 119 25.04 12.86 14.65
N ALA A 120 23.96 13.54 14.23
CA ALA A 120 23.25 14.53 15.04
C ALA A 120 22.09 13.91 15.82
N ASP A 121 21.36 12.97 15.22
CA ASP A 121 20.23 12.26 15.80
C ASP A 121 20.35 10.75 15.49
N PRO A 122 20.73 9.91 16.46
CA PRO A 122 20.87 8.47 16.26
C PRO A 122 19.57 7.74 15.86
N ASP A 123 18.41 8.32 16.18
CA ASP A 123 17.10 7.75 15.88
C ASP A 123 16.54 8.23 14.52
N PHE A 124 17.32 9.04 13.79
CA PHE A 124 16.93 9.57 12.49
C PHE A 124 16.65 8.45 11.47
N SER A 125 15.53 8.60 10.74
CA SER A 125 15.15 7.70 9.65
C SER A 125 14.84 8.48 8.38
N VAL A 126 15.65 8.25 7.33
CA VAL A 126 15.43 8.82 6.00
C VAL A 126 14.03 8.49 5.48
N LEU A 127 13.55 7.28 5.72
CA LEU A 127 12.25 6.85 5.24
C LEU A 127 11.10 7.61 5.91
N GLN A 128 11.21 7.91 7.22
CA GLN A 128 10.22 8.73 7.92
C GLN A 128 10.17 10.16 7.38
N ALA A 129 11.32 10.72 6.96
CA ALA A 129 11.39 12.04 6.36
C ALA A 129 10.80 12.08 4.93
N VAL A 130 11.04 11.03 4.13
CA VAL A 130 10.65 10.99 2.70
C VAL A 130 9.20 10.54 2.50
N TYR A 131 8.70 9.63 3.32
CA TYR A 131 7.38 9.02 3.13
C TYR A 131 6.21 10.03 3.08
N PRO A 132 6.13 11.05 3.96
CA PRO A 132 5.07 12.06 3.89
C PRO A 132 5.05 12.82 2.56
N TYR A 133 6.23 13.12 2.02
CA TYR A 133 6.36 13.77 0.73
C TYR A 133 5.89 12.86 -0.41
N ALA A 134 6.31 11.59 -0.42
CA ALA A 134 5.90 10.62 -1.43
C ALA A 134 4.37 10.44 -1.42
N LEU A 135 3.78 10.24 -0.25
CA LEU A 135 2.35 10.01 -0.12
C LEU A 135 1.53 11.27 -0.48
N THR A 136 1.97 12.45 -0.06
CA THR A 136 1.32 13.71 -0.46
C THR A 136 1.40 13.90 -1.98
N THR A 137 2.54 13.59 -2.60
CA THR A 137 2.71 13.70 -4.05
C THR A 137 1.81 12.72 -4.80
N LEU A 138 1.74 11.47 -4.33
CA LEU A 138 0.87 10.44 -4.88
C LEU A 138 -0.62 10.83 -4.79
N LEU A 139 -1.06 11.32 -3.62
CA LEU A 139 -2.45 11.70 -3.37
C LEU A 139 -2.85 12.96 -4.13
N ARG A 140 -1.95 13.95 -4.22
CA ARG A 140 -2.19 15.16 -5.00
C ARG A 140 -2.34 14.82 -6.49
N GLY A 141 -1.60 13.81 -6.95
CA GLY A 141 -1.66 13.23 -8.29
C GLY A 141 -1.55 14.29 -9.38
N ARG A 142 -0.38 14.41 -10.02
CA ARG A 142 -0.30 15.24 -11.23
C ARG A 142 -1.26 14.67 -12.27
N ALA A 143 -2.21 15.47 -12.75
CA ALA A 143 -3.25 15.02 -13.69
C ALA A 143 -2.66 14.32 -14.94
N GLU A 144 -1.46 14.76 -15.33
CA GLU A 144 -0.71 14.30 -16.49
C GLU A 144 0.03 12.97 -16.27
N SER A 145 0.34 12.59 -15.03
CA SER A 145 1.11 11.37 -14.76
C SER A 145 0.19 10.15 -14.71
N ALA A 146 0.22 9.34 -15.77
CA ALA A 146 -0.49 8.07 -15.82
C ALA A 146 0.00 7.10 -14.73
N LEU A 147 1.30 7.13 -14.43
CA LEU A 147 1.95 6.24 -13.46
C LEU A 147 1.44 6.48 -12.03
N LEU A 148 1.45 7.72 -11.55
CA LEU A 148 0.94 8.06 -10.22
C LEU A 148 -0.53 7.66 -10.06
N ARG A 149 -1.34 7.85 -11.11
CA ARG A 149 -2.76 7.46 -11.11
C ARG A 149 -2.94 5.94 -11.08
N ALA A 150 -2.14 5.21 -11.85
CA ALA A 150 -2.18 3.75 -11.87
C ALA A 150 -1.79 3.18 -10.50
N THR A 151 -0.69 3.69 -9.90
CA THR A 151 -0.26 3.27 -8.57
C THR A 151 -1.28 3.64 -7.49
N LEU A 152 -1.85 4.85 -7.52
CA LEU A 152 -2.89 5.23 -6.55
C LEU A 152 -4.11 4.30 -6.66
N ARG A 153 -4.52 3.94 -7.87
CA ARG A 153 -5.59 2.97 -8.10
C ARG A 153 -5.23 1.60 -7.55
N ASP A 154 -4.03 1.09 -7.85
CA ASP A 154 -3.57 -0.21 -7.34
C ASP A 154 -3.55 -0.28 -5.80
N LEU A 155 -3.16 0.82 -5.14
CA LEU A 155 -3.14 0.91 -3.68
C LEU A 155 -4.53 1.06 -3.04
N THR A 156 -5.50 1.61 -3.77
CA THR A 156 -6.83 1.98 -3.24
C THR A 156 -7.93 1.01 -3.64
N LEU A 157 -7.73 0.23 -4.70
CA LEU A 157 -8.67 -0.77 -5.17
C LEU A 157 -8.44 -2.10 -4.46
N ASP A 158 -9.53 -2.82 -4.20
CA ASP A 158 -9.48 -4.20 -3.76
C ASP A 158 -9.25 -5.10 -5.00
N PRO A 159 -8.17 -5.91 -5.03
CA PRO A 159 -7.87 -6.80 -6.16
C PRO A 159 -8.97 -7.83 -6.45
N ALA A 160 -9.82 -8.17 -5.48
CA ALA A 160 -10.87 -9.18 -5.67
C ALA A 160 -12.16 -8.62 -6.28
N THR A 161 -12.53 -7.39 -5.93
CA THR A 161 -13.81 -6.79 -6.33
C THR A 161 -13.67 -5.70 -7.39
N GLY A 162 -12.46 -5.12 -7.55
CA GLY A 162 -12.26 -3.94 -8.39
C GLY A 162 -12.96 -2.68 -7.84
N ASP A 163 -13.50 -2.76 -6.63
CA ASP A 163 -14.13 -1.66 -5.93
C ASP A 163 -13.09 -0.90 -5.08
N LEU A 164 -13.41 0.35 -4.73
CA LEU A 164 -12.55 1.17 -3.87
C LEU A 164 -12.63 0.71 -2.41
N ASP A 165 -11.48 0.32 -1.86
CA ASP A 165 -11.33 -0.07 -0.46
C ASP A 165 -11.11 1.18 0.41
N LEU A 166 -12.21 1.63 1.02
CA LEU A 166 -12.21 2.73 1.99
C LEU A 166 -11.29 2.46 3.19
N GLY A 167 -11.09 1.20 3.58
CA GLY A 167 -10.20 0.83 4.68
C GLY A 167 -8.74 1.16 4.36
N ARG A 168 -8.30 0.86 3.13
CA ARG A 168 -6.94 1.20 2.66
C ARG A 168 -6.73 2.71 2.57
N ILE A 169 -7.70 3.44 2.02
CA ILE A 169 -7.65 4.90 1.92
C ILE A 169 -7.54 5.54 3.30
N LEU A 170 -8.36 5.11 4.25
CA LEU A 170 -8.32 5.59 5.63
C LEU A 170 -6.98 5.25 6.30
N LYS A 171 -6.41 4.07 6.03
CA LYS A 171 -5.08 3.70 6.53
C LYS A 171 -4.00 4.63 5.99
N LEU A 172 -4.01 4.95 4.69
CA LEU A 172 -3.08 5.92 4.08
C LEU A 172 -3.16 7.30 4.72
N VAL A 173 -4.38 7.83 4.87
CA VAL A 173 -4.61 9.15 5.47
C VAL A 173 -4.18 9.17 6.95
N LYS A 174 -4.50 8.11 7.69
CA LYS A 174 -4.11 7.98 9.11
C LYS A 174 -2.59 7.96 9.27
N GLN A 175 -1.88 7.22 8.42
CA GLN A 175 -0.42 7.20 8.42
C GLN A 175 0.17 8.57 8.06
N LEU A 176 -0.36 9.23 7.03
CA LEU A 176 0.12 10.56 6.64
C LEU A 176 -0.08 11.59 7.76
N SER A 177 -1.23 11.55 8.43
CA SER A 177 -1.53 12.45 9.55
C SER A 177 -0.60 12.22 10.73
N ALA A 178 -0.35 10.95 11.10
CA ALA A 178 0.57 10.60 12.18
C ALA A 178 1.99 11.11 11.93
N LEU A 179 2.48 11.03 10.69
CA LEU A 179 3.85 11.39 10.33
C LEU A 179 4.05 12.87 10.02
N SER A 180 3.04 13.52 9.43
CA SER A 180 3.13 14.95 9.10
C SER A 180 2.86 15.88 10.29
N GLY A 181 2.41 15.33 11.43
CA GLY A 181 1.95 16.11 12.58
C GLY A 181 0.71 16.98 12.30
N ARG A 182 0.01 16.73 11.18
CA ARG A 182 -1.17 17.50 10.76
C ARG A 182 -2.46 16.78 11.16
N SER A 183 -3.52 17.55 11.44
CA SER A 183 -4.84 17.00 11.71
C SER A 183 -5.39 16.25 10.49
N GLN A 184 -6.02 15.10 10.73
CA GLN A 184 -6.58 14.23 9.68
C GLN A 184 -7.55 15.00 8.76
N VAL A 185 -8.36 15.89 9.33
CA VAL A 185 -9.33 16.71 8.58
C VAL A 185 -8.63 17.62 7.57
N ARG A 186 -7.50 18.23 7.94
CA ARG A 186 -6.74 19.11 7.03
C ARG A 186 -6.06 18.31 5.93
N VAL A 187 -5.53 17.14 6.25
CA VAL A 187 -4.97 16.22 5.23
C VAL A 187 -6.04 15.78 4.24
N VAL A 188 -7.22 15.40 4.73
CA VAL A 188 -8.34 15.01 3.86
C VAL A 188 -8.81 16.19 3.00
N LEU A 189 -8.94 17.39 3.57
CA LEU A 189 -9.30 18.58 2.81
C LEU A 189 -8.27 18.91 1.73
N ASP A 190 -6.97 18.88 2.06
CA ASP A 190 -5.90 19.11 1.08
C ASP A 190 -5.96 18.10 -0.07
N VAL A 191 -6.24 16.83 0.24
CA VAL A 191 -6.41 15.78 -0.76
C VAL A 191 -7.67 16.04 -1.59
N LEU A 192 -8.82 16.31 -0.98
CA LEU A 192 -10.09 16.61 -1.67
C LEU A 192 -10.04 17.87 -2.52
N CYS A 193 -9.21 18.85 -2.18
CA CYS A 193 -9.02 20.05 -2.97
C CYS A 193 -8.29 19.76 -4.29
N THR A 194 -7.55 18.66 -4.40
CA THR A 194 -6.76 18.30 -5.59
C THR A 194 -7.58 17.55 -6.67
N PRO A 195 -7.21 17.65 -7.96
CA PRO A 195 -7.91 16.95 -9.04
C PRO A 195 -7.94 15.42 -8.84
N GLY A 196 -6.82 14.84 -8.36
CA GLY A 196 -6.70 13.42 -8.04
C GLY A 196 -7.61 13.00 -6.89
N GLY A 197 -7.64 13.78 -5.80
CA GLY A 197 -8.51 13.48 -4.65
C GLY A 197 -9.99 13.66 -4.93
N ARG A 198 -10.40 14.61 -5.80
CA ARG A 198 -11.79 14.72 -6.26
C ARG A 198 -12.23 13.49 -7.06
N ALA A 199 -11.35 12.96 -7.92
CA ALA A 199 -11.62 11.74 -8.66
C ALA A 199 -11.78 10.53 -7.72
N LEU A 200 -10.90 10.43 -6.71
CA LEU A 200 -10.97 9.38 -5.69
C LEU A 200 -12.26 9.48 -4.86
N ALA A 201 -12.64 10.69 -4.43
CA ALA A 201 -13.86 10.94 -3.66
C ALA A 201 -15.14 10.65 -4.44
N ARG A 202 -15.19 10.99 -5.73
CA ARG A 202 -16.31 10.62 -6.60
C ARG A 202 -16.42 9.10 -6.73
N GLY A 203 -15.29 8.42 -6.86
CA GLY A 203 -15.24 6.97 -6.90
C GLY A 203 -15.74 6.32 -5.61
N THR A 204 -15.31 6.80 -4.44
CA THR A 204 -15.73 6.24 -3.15
C THR A 204 -17.22 6.47 -2.88
N ILE A 205 -17.75 7.65 -3.23
CA ILE A 205 -19.19 7.94 -3.14
C ILE A 205 -19.97 6.99 -4.07
N ALA A 206 -19.53 6.82 -5.32
CA ALA A 206 -20.17 5.91 -6.27
C ALA A 206 -20.14 4.45 -5.77
N ALA A 207 -19.01 3.98 -5.22
CA ALA A 207 -18.88 2.64 -4.64
C ALA A 207 -19.78 2.46 -3.41
N GLN A 208 -19.86 3.46 -2.53
CA GLN A 208 -20.71 3.44 -1.34
C GLN A 208 -22.20 3.39 -1.70
N PHE A 209 -22.62 4.09 -2.76
CA PHE A 209 -23.98 4.01 -3.30
C PHE A 209 -24.29 2.64 -3.92
N ARG A 210 -23.32 2.00 -4.58
CA ARG A 210 -23.49 0.65 -5.19
C ARG A 210 -23.59 -0.47 -4.16
N LEU A 211 -22.92 -0.34 -3.01
CA LEU A 211 -22.89 -1.35 -1.95
C LEU A 211 -24.09 -1.26 -0.99
N ARG A 212 -24.78 -0.11 -0.89
CA ARG A 212 -25.97 0.06 -0.02
C ARG A 212 -27.09 -0.96 -0.27
N PRO A 213 -27.54 -1.28 -1.50
CA PRO A 213 -28.59 -2.28 -1.70
C PRO A 213 -28.15 -3.69 -1.30
N ARG A 214 -26.88 -4.06 -1.54
CA ARG A 214 -26.33 -5.38 -1.15
C ARG A 214 -26.14 -5.56 0.35
N GLN A 215 -25.72 -4.50 1.06
CA GLN A 215 -25.60 -4.56 2.51
C GLN A 215 -26.96 -4.56 3.21
N LEU A 216 -27.94 -3.81 2.69
CA LEU A 216 -29.33 -3.87 3.15
C LEU A 216 -29.93 -5.27 2.90
N TRP A 217 -29.65 -5.90 1.75
CA TRP A 217 -30.08 -7.27 1.46
C TRP A 217 -29.48 -8.30 2.44
N ARG A 218 -28.17 -8.25 2.69
CA ARG A 218 -27.50 -9.15 3.66
C ARG A 218 -27.93 -8.88 5.11
N TRP A 219 -28.26 -7.63 5.44
CA TRP A 219 -28.83 -7.27 6.74
C TRP A 219 -30.25 -7.82 6.87
N CYS A 220 -31.09 -7.71 5.84
CA CYS A 220 -32.41 -8.34 5.75
C CYS A 220 -32.34 -9.87 5.85
N GLU A 221 -31.37 -10.53 5.23
CA GLU A 221 -31.19 -11.99 5.38
C GLU A 221 -30.75 -12.39 6.80
N ARG A 222 -29.87 -11.59 7.44
CA ARG A 222 -29.46 -11.83 8.84
C ARG A 222 -30.59 -11.58 9.84
N THR A 223 -31.42 -10.56 9.63
CA THR A 223 -32.59 -10.32 10.48
C THR A 223 -33.68 -11.36 10.21
N ALA A 224 -33.91 -11.77 8.96
CA ALA A 224 -34.84 -12.83 8.61
C ALA A 224 -34.42 -14.20 9.15
N SER A 225 -33.13 -14.54 9.15
CA SER A 225 -32.62 -15.79 9.75
C SER A 225 -32.68 -15.78 11.28
N ARG A 226 -32.40 -14.64 11.94
CA ARG A 226 -32.62 -14.48 13.38
C ARG A 226 -34.10 -14.58 13.75
N PHE A 227 -34.99 -14.03 12.93
CA PHE A 227 -36.44 -14.15 13.13
C PHE A 227 -36.92 -15.59 12.94
N ARG A 228 -36.42 -16.33 11.94
CA ARG A 228 -36.72 -17.76 11.78
C ARG A 228 -36.21 -18.61 12.94
N MET A 229 -35.02 -18.31 13.48
CA MET A 229 -34.51 -18.99 14.68
C MET A 229 -35.39 -18.70 15.90
N TRP A 230 -35.78 -17.44 16.10
CA TRP A 230 -36.68 -17.05 17.19
C TRP A 230 -38.05 -17.73 17.08
N CYS A 231 -38.66 -17.78 15.89
CA CYS A 231 -39.91 -18.51 15.67
C CYS A 231 -39.78 -20.02 15.94
N ARG A 232 -38.68 -20.67 15.54
CA ARG A 232 -38.44 -22.09 15.86
C ARG A 232 -38.28 -22.31 17.37
N GLN A 233 -37.60 -21.40 18.07
CA GLN A 233 -37.42 -21.46 19.51
C GLN A 233 -38.76 -21.29 20.26
N CYS A 234 -39.64 -20.39 19.79
CA CYS A 234 -40.97 -20.15 20.37
C CYS A 234 -41.97 -21.28 20.09
N VAL A 235 -41.88 -21.96 18.94
CA VAL A 235 -42.71 -23.15 18.65
C VAL A 235 -42.27 -24.34 19.50
N ALA A 236 -40.95 -24.52 19.71
CA ALA A 236 -40.43 -25.56 20.59
C ALA A 236 -40.81 -25.35 22.06
N SER A 237 -40.94 -24.11 22.53
CA SER A 237 -41.35 -23.80 23.90
C SER A 237 -42.87 -23.84 24.15
N ARG A 238 -43.69 -24.03 23.10
CA ARG A 238 -45.16 -24.06 23.19
C ARG A 238 -45.77 -25.46 23.25
N ASN A 239 -44.97 -26.52 23.24
CA ASN A 239 -45.48 -27.89 23.32
C ASN A 239 -44.95 -28.62 24.57
N PRO A 240 -45.50 -28.35 25.77
CA PRO A 240 -45.34 -29.24 26.91
C PRO A 240 -46.49 -30.26 26.95
N ALA A 241 -46.09 -31.54 26.95
CA ALA A 241 -46.78 -32.72 27.51
C ALA A 241 -47.74 -33.56 26.64
N GLY A 242 -47.53 -34.89 26.75
CA GLY A 242 -48.47 -35.99 26.50
C GLY A 242 -48.08 -36.87 25.30
N ASP A 243 -47.86 -38.18 25.40
CA ASP A 243 -47.95 -39.11 26.52
C ASP A 243 -47.33 -40.46 26.11
N GLY A 244 -46.92 -41.25 27.11
CA GLY A 244 -46.70 -42.71 27.13
C GLY A 244 -46.16 -43.47 25.92
N ASN A 245 -44.94 -44.02 26.06
CA ASN A 245 -44.80 -45.49 26.07
C ASN A 245 -43.43 -45.92 26.64
N ALA A 246 -43.43 -46.47 27.84
CA ALA A 246 -42.32 -47.24 28.39
C ALA A 246 -42.73 -48.72 28.40
N PRO A 247 -41.97 -49.64 27.79
CA PRO A 247 -42.10 -51.05 28.11
C PRO A 247 -41.14 -51.44 29.25
N LEU A 248 -41.74 -52.10 30.24
CA LEU A 248 -41.12 -52.90 31.30
C LEU A 248 -39.93 -53.74 30.82
N LYS A 249 -38.90 -53.84 31.68
CA LYS A 249 -38.29 -55.13 32.11
C LYS A 249 -37.20 -54.95 33.18
N LEU A 250 -37.35 -55.75 34.27
CA LEU A 250 -36.34 -56.51 35.04
C LEU A 250 -35.21 -55.67 35.70
N VAL A 251 -34.98 -55.68 37.03
CA VAL A 251 -34.96 -56.75 38.05
C VAL A 251 -35.23 -56.10 39.41
#